data_AF-A0A357Z499-F1
#
_entry.id   AF-A0A357Z499-F1
#
_cell.length_a   1.000
_cell.length_b   1.000
_cell.length_c   1.000
_cell.angle_alpha   90.00
_cell.angle_beta   90.00
_cell.angle_gamma   90.00
#
_symmetry.space_group_name_H-M   'P 1'
#
loop_
_entity.id
_entity.type
_entity.pdbx_description
1 polymer ?
#
loop_
_entity_poly.entity_id
_entity_poly.type
_entity_poly.pdbx_seq_one_letter_code
_entity_poly.pdbx_strand_id
1 'polypeptide(L)'
;MAYTALASTILTNGGALFGDKPNIWGPITFLMFFVLSATITGLLVLGKPVTLFLEGQKKEAVTFLSATIAWLAIIISIILIIRVLIA
;
A
#
# COMPACT_ATOMS: atom_id res chain seq x y z
N MET A 1 11.77 -2.10 -1.26
CA MET A 1 12.99 -1.84 -0.46
C MET A 1 13.58 -0.46 -0.77
N ALA A 2 14.07 -0.19 -2.00
CA ALA A 2 14.65 1.12 -2.33
C ALA A 2 13.64 2.29 -2.26
N TYR A 3 12.43 2.09 -2.81
CA TYR A 3 11.36 3.11 -2.78
C TYR A 3 10.89 3.46 -1.35
N THR A 4 10.71 2.45 -0.50
CA THR A 4 10.24 2.63 0.88
C THR A 4 11.31 3.29 1.77
N ALA A 5 12.59 3.04 1.51
CA ALA A 5 13.70 3.72 2.17
C ALA A 5 13.76 5.20 1.78
N LEU A 6 13.61 5.52 0.48
CA LEU A 6 13.56 6.90 0.00
C LEU A 6 12.36 7.67 0.58
N ALA A 7 11.17 7.06 0.55
CA ALA A 7 9.97 7.67 1.14
C ALA A 7 10.13 7.91 2.66
N SER A 8 10.69 6.94 3.39
CA SER A 8 10.99 7.09 4.83
C SER A 8 11.98 8.21 5.10
N THR A 9 13.02 8.36 4.27
CA THR A 9 14.04 9.40 4.44
C THR A 9 13.44 10.80 4.22
N ILE A 10 12.57 10.95 3.22
CA ILE A 10 11.86 12.21 2.94
C ILE A 10 10.88 12.56 4.07
N LEU A 11 10.14 11.58 4.59
CA LEU A 11 9.16 11.80 5.65
C LEU A 11 9.82 12.14 7.00
N THR A 12 10.98 11.53 7.29
CA THR A 12 11.74 11.78 8.53
C THR A 12 12.45 13.14 8.51
N ASN A 13 12.84 13.63 7.32
CA ASN A 13 13.34 14.99 7.13
C ASN A 13 12.22 16.03 6.91
N GLY A 14 10.95 15.64 7.01
CA GLY A 14 9.81 16.52 6.83
C GLY A 14 9.79 17.72 7.79
N GLY A 15 10.31 17.56 9.01
CA GLY A 15 10.47 18.68 9.96
C GLY A 15 11.38 19.81 9.44
N ALA A 16 12.42 19.46 8.67
CA ALA A 16 13.35 20.43 8.08
C ALA A 16 12.82 21.08 6.77
N LEU A 17 11.88 20.43 6.07
CA LEU A 17 11.32 20.90 4.80
C LEU A 17 9.98 21.63 4.95
N PHE A 18 9.15 21.24 5.93
CA PHE A 18 7.81 21.80 6.12
C PHE A 18 7.71 22.82 7.27
N GLY A 19 8.76 22.90 8.10
CA GLY A 19 8.89 23.84 9.22
C GLY A 19 7.99 23.51 10.42
N ASP A 20 8.43 23.93 11.62
CA ASP A 20 7.75 23.71 12.92
C ASP A 20 6.34 24.33 13.09
N LYS A 21 5.77 24.91 12.03
CA LYS A 21 4.44 25.52 12.07
C LYS A 21 3.38 24.50 11.65
N PRO A 22 2.16 24.56 12.23
CA PRO A 22 1.03 23.74 11.76
C PRO A 22 0.72 24.10 10.31
N ASN A 23 1.22 23.27 9.41
CA ASN A 23 1.21 23.52 7.98
C ASN A 23 0.40 22.43 7.27
N ILE A 24 -0.64 22.84 6.54
CA ILE A 24 -1.56 21.93 5.81
C ILE A 24 -0.83 21.04 4.80
N TRP A 25 0.36 21.47 4.37
CA TRP A 25 1.22 20.77 3.41
C TRP A 25 1.72 19.42 3.91
N GLY A 26 1.93 19.23 5.22
CA GLY A 26 2.37 17.95 5.79
C GLY A 26 1.38 16.81 5.53
N PRO A 27 0.11 16.93 5.96
CA PRO A 27 -0.94 15.95 5.67
C PRO A 27 -1.15 15.70 4.17
N ILE A 28 -1.07 16.74 3.34
CA ILE A 28 -1.24 16.63 1.88
C ILE A 28 -0.14 15.78 1.26
N THR A 29 1.13 16.04 1.60
CA THR A 29 2.26 15.26 1.09
C THR A 29 2.21 13.82 1.58
N PHE A 30 1.84 13.59 2.84
CA PHE A 30 1.61 12.25 3.36
C PHE A 30 0.53 11.49 2.58
N LEU A 31 -0.62 12.13 2.34
CA LEU A 31 -1.71 11.54 1.56
C LEU A 31 -1.27 11.23 0.12
N MET A 32 -0.49 12.10 -0.53
CA MET A 32 0.04 11.82 -1.87
C MET A 32 0.99 10.61 -1.89
N PHE A 33 1.93 10.51 -0.95
CA PHE A 33 2.82 9.34 -0.84
C PHE A 33 2.04 8.06 -0.54
N PHE A 34 1.02 8.15 0.30
CA PHE A 34 0.12 7.05 0.61
C PHE A 34 -0.64 6.57 -0.63
N VAL A 35 -1.26 7.50 -1.37
CA VAL A 35 -1.98 7.19 -2.62
C VAL A 35 -1.04 6.63 -3.68
N LEU A 36 0.19 7.14 -3.79
CA LEU A 36 1.20 6.63 -4.73
C LEU A 36 1.60 5.18 -4.40
N SER A 37 1.79 4.86 -3.12
CA SER A 37 2.04 3.49 -2.65
C SER A 37 0.84 2.56 -2.92
N ALA A 38 -0.38 3.03 -2.65
CA ALA A 38 -1.60 2.29 -2.93
C ALA A 38 -1.78 2.05 -4.44
N THR A 39 -1.39 3.01 -5.28
CA THR A 39 -1.45 2.90 -6.75
C THR A 39 -0.45 1.87 -7.26
N ILE A 40 0.79 1.89 -6.79
CA ILE A 40 1.81 0.89 -7.17
C ILE A 40 1.37 -0.51 -6.75
N THR A 41 0.89 -0.65 -5.51
CA THR A 41 0.38 -1.94 -5.00
C THR A 41 -0.85 -2.39 -5.79
N GLY A 42 -1.78 -1.47 -6.07
CA GLY A 42 -2.95 -1.72 -6.89
C GLY A 42 -2.58 -2.19 -8.29
N LEU A 43 -1.59 -1.56 -8.94
CA LEU A 43 -1.11 -1.97 -10.26
C LEU A 43 -0.45 -3.35 -10.24
N LEU A 44 0.31 -3.68 -9.20
CA LEU A 44 0.95 -4.98 -9.03
C LEU A 44 -0.08 -6.10 -8.79
N VAL A 45 -1.11 -5.82 -8.00
CA VAL A 45 -2.18 -6.78 -7.68
C VAL A 45 -3.18 -6.91 -8.84
N LEU A 46 -3.54 -5.80 -9.49
CA LEU A 46 -4.55 -5.76 -10.55
C LEU A 46 -3.99 -5.93 -11.96
N GLY A 47 -2.69 -5.69 -12.19
CA GLY A 47 -2.11 -5.71 -13.53
C GLY A 47 -2.27 -7.05 -14.25
N LYS A 48 -1.95 -8.15 -13.57
CA LYS A 48 -2.08 -9.51 -14.11
C LYS A 48 -3.54 -9.99 -14.27
N PRO A 49 -4.46 -9.78 -13.30
CA PRO A 49 -5.86 -10.14 -13.52
C PRO A 49 -6.54 -9.26 -14.57
N VAL A 50 -6.13 -8.00 -14.76
CA VAL A 50 -6.66 -7.13 -15.84
C VAL A 50 -6.26 -7.66 -17.22
N THR A 51 -5.00 -8.10 -17.41
CA THR A 51 -4.59 -8.71 -18.68
C THR A 51 -5.32 -10.03 -18.93
N LEU A 52 -5.47 -10.89 -17.92
CA LEU A 52 -6.25 -12.14 -18.05
C LEU A 52 -7.74 -11.90 -18.33
N PHE A 53 -8.31 -10.81 -17.79
CA PHE A 53 -9.70 -10.44 -18.04
C PHE A 53 -9.92 -10.00 -19.48
N LEU A 54 -8.96 -9.29 -20.08
CA LEU A 54 -8.96 -8.89 -21.48
C LEU A 54 -8.77 -10.09 -22.43
N GLU A 55 -8.04 -11.12 -22.00
CA GLU A 55 -7.86 -12.40 -22.72
C GLU A 55 -9.09 -13.34 -22.61
N GLY A 56 -10.16 -12.93 -21.95
CA GLY A 56 -11.41 -13.70 -21.81
C GLY A 56 -11.39 -14.71 -20.66
N GLN A 57 -10.29 -14.87 -19.95
CA GLN A 57 -10.13 -15.77 -18.79
C GLN A 57 -10.62 -15.15 -17.49
N LYS A 58 -11.88 -14.71 -17.48
CA LYS A 58 -12.51 -13.96 -16.37
C LYS A 58 -12.48 -14.74 -15.04
N LYS A 59 -12.60 -16.06 -15.10
CA LYS A 59 -12.65 -16.93 -13.93
C LYS A 59 -11.30 -16.96 -13.20
N GLU A 60 -10.21 -17.09 -13.97
CA GLU A 60 -8.85 -17.16 -13.44
C GLU A 60 -8.37 -15.80 -12.92
N ALA A 61 -8.76 -14.70 -13.58
CA ALA A 61 -8.53 -13.34 -13.08
C ALA A 61 -9.15 -13.10 -11.69
N VAL A 62 -10.41 -13.51 -11.50
CA VAL A 62 -11.12 -13.36 -10.21
C VAL A 62 -10.52 -14.28 -9.14
N THR A 63 -10.13 -15.50 -9.50
CA THR A 63 -9.46 -16.43 -8.56
C THR A 63 -8.09 -15.90 -8.12
N PHE A 64 -7.31 -15.32 -9.02
CA PHE A 64 -6.01 -14.74 -8.67
C PHE A 64 -6.18 -13.54 -7.75
N LEU A 65 -7.13 -12.64 -8.05
CA LEU A 65 -7.43 -11.48 -7.22
C LEU A 65 -7.92 -11.89 -5.82
N SER A 66 -8.87 -12.82 -5.75
CA SER A 66 -9.43 -13.28 -4.48
C SER A 66 -8.40 -14.02 -3.62
N ALA A 67 -7.52 -14.81 -4.22
CA ALA A 67 -6.41 -15.43 -3.51
C ALA A 67 -5.44 -14.38 -2.95
N THR A 68 -5.15 -13.32 -3.71
CA THR A 68 -4.26 -12.23 -3.26
C THR A 68 -4.89 -11.46 -2.09
N ILE A 69 -6.18 -11.16 -2.16
CA ILE A 69 -6.94 -10.50 -1.09
C ILE A 69 -7.03 -11.39 0.15
N ALA A 70 -7.34 -12.68 -0.01
CA ALA A 70 -7.43 -13.63 1.09
C ALA A 70 -6.08 -13.78 1.81
N TRP A 71 -4.98 -13.86 1.06
CA TRP A 71 -3.64 -13.91 1.62
C TRP A 71 -3.29 -12.66 2.43
N LEU A 72 -3.59 -11.46 1.89
CA LEU A 72 -3.42 -10.20 2.62
C LEU A 72 -4.27 -10.14 3.90
N ALA A 73 -5.52 -10.60 3.84
CA ALA A 73 -6.42 -10.64 5.00
C ALA A 73 -5.90 -11.57 6.10
N ILE A 74 -5.33 -12.72 5.74
CA ILE A 74 -4.71 -13.65 6.69
C ILE A 74 -3.51 -12.98 7.38
N ILE A 75 -2.61 -12.34 6.63
CA ILE A 75 -1.45 -11.64 7.21
C ILE A 75 -1.88 -10.54 8.18
N ILE A 76 -2.87 -9.72 7.78
CA ILE A 76 -3.40 -8.66 8.65
C ILE A 76 -4.00 -9.24 9.93
N SER A 77 -4.76 -10.34 9.81
CA SER A 77 -5.37 -11.01 10.96
C SER A 77 -4.31 -11.56 11.91
N ILE A 78 -3.25 -12.19 11.40
CA ILE A 78 -2.13 -12.69 12.21
C ILE A 78 -1.43 -11.54 12.94
N ILE A 79 -1.13 -10.43 12.25
CA ILE A 79 -0.48 -9.26 12.87
C ILE A 79 -1.35 -8.68 13.99
N LEU A 80 -2.66 -8.56 13.77
CA LEU A 80 -3.58 -8.07 14.80
C LEU A 80 -3.65 -9.00 16.01
N ILE A 81 -3.72 -10.32 15.79
CA ILE A 81 -3.71 -11.31 16.88
C ILE A 81 -2.41 -11.20 17.69
N ILE A 82 -1.26 -11.12 17.02
CA ILE A 82 0.04 -10.95 17.69
C ILE A 82 0.08 -9.65 18.51
N ARG A 83 -0.43 -8.55 17.96
CA ARG A 83 -0.48 -7.25 18.66
C ARG A 83 -1.38 -7.28 19.89
N VAL A 84 -2.52 -7.96 19.81
CA VAL A 84 -3.45 -8.14 20.95
C VAL A 84 -2.86 -9.08 22.01
N LEU A 85 -2.09 -10.09 21.64
CA LEU A 85 -1.49 -11.04 22.58
C LEU A 85 -0.28 -10.46 23.35
N ILE A 86 0.41 -9.47 22.74
CA ILE A 86 1.59 -8.80 23.31
C ILE A 86 1.22 -7.51 24.08
N ALA A 87 0.04 -6.94 23.84
CA ALA A 87 -0.50 -5.78 24.54
C ALA A 87 -1.16 -6.17 25.87
#